data_AF-A0A099Z9M3-F1
#
_entry.id   AF-A0A099Z9M3-F1
#
_cell.length_a   1.000
_cell.length_b   1.000
_cell.length_c   1.000
_cell.angle_alpha   90.00
_cell.angle_beta   90.00
_cell.angle_gamma   90.00
#
_symmetry.space_group_name_H-M   'P 1'
#
loop_
_entity.id
_entity.type
_entity.pdbx_description
1 polymer ?
#
loop_
_entity_poly.entity_id
_entity_poly.type
_entity_poly.pdbx_seq_one_letter_code
_entity_poly.pdbx_strand_id
1 'polypeptide(L)'
;LQGGTLWSEVEALRERRASMPEQRVLRILQGICRGLQAIHSKGYAHRDLKPTNVLLDENDRAVLMDLGSMNQARIEVNSSHEAMAVQDWAAQRCTISYRAPELSRVPSQCVIDERTDIWSLGCVLYCMMFGEGPFDMVFQKGDSVALAVQNPVT
;
A
#
# COMPACT_ATOMS: atom_id res chain seq x y z
N LEU A 1 -8.07 -12.97 14.27
CA LEU A 1 -9.25 -12.14 13.96
C LEU A 1 -10.14 -12.98 13.06
N GLN A 2 -11.42 -13.14 13.39
CA GLN A 2 -12.32 -14.08 12.70
C GLN A 2 -12.80 -13.58 11.32
N GLY A 3 -12.66 -12.29 11.01
CA GLY A 3 -13.15 -11.67 9.76
C GLY A 3 -12.23 -11.80 8.53
N GLY A 4 -11.06 -12.45 8.66
CA GLY A 4 -10.13 -12.62 7.54
C GLY A 4 -9.43 -11.33 7.12
N THR A 5 -8.98 -11.29 5.86
CA THR A 5 -8.30 -10.11 5.29
C THR A 5 -9.30 -9.18 4.61
N LEU A 6 -8.95 -7.89 4.51
CA LEU A 6 -9.72 -6.92 3.73
C LEU A 6 -9.86 -7.37 2.26
N TRP A 7 -8.83 -8.02 1.70
CA TRP A 7 -8.93 -8.58 0.34
C TRP A 7 -10.04 -9.62 0.22
N SER A 8 -10.13 -10.57 1.16
CA SER A 8 -11.17 -11.61 1.15
C SER A 8 -12.58 -11.02 1.22
N GLU A 9 -12.76 -9.94 1.97
CA GLU A 9 -14.04 -9.21 2.03
C GLU A 9 -14.36 -8.53 0.69
N VAL A 10 -13.37 -7.86 0.08
CA VAL A 10 -13.52 -7.21 -1.22
C VAL A 10 -13.86 -8.24 -2.31
N GLU A 11 -13.21 -9.40 -2.31
CA GLU A 11 -13.52 -10.48 -3.25
C GLU A 11 -14.95 -11.00 -3.07
N ALA A 12 -15.38 -11.24 -1.83
CA ALA A 12 -16.74 -11.71 -1.54
C ALA A 12 -17.82 -10.71 -2.01
N LEU A 13 -17.57 -9.42 -1.88
CA LEU A 13 -18.47 -8.37 -2.40
C LEU A 13 -18.47 -8.37 -3.94
N ARG A 14 -17.29 -8.48 -4.57
CA ARG A 14 -17.15 -8.53 -6.03
C ARG A 14 -17.88 -9.71 -6.64
N GLU A 15 -17.76 -10.91 -6.06
CA GLU A 15 -18.47 -12.12 -6.49
C GLU A 15 -19.99 -11.94 -6.45
N ARG A 16 -20.49 -11.22 -5.45
CA ARG A 16 -21.91 -10.89 -5.29
C ARG A 16 -22.35 -9.69 -6.13
N ARG A 17 -21.44 -9.09 -6.92
CA ARG A 17 -21.66 -7.84 -7.66
C ARG A 17 -22.17 -6.71 -6.75
N ALA A 18 -21.66 -6.65 -5.53
CA ALA A 18 -21.95 -5.63 -4.54
C ALA A 18 -20.73 -4.73 -4.34
N SER A 19 -20.97 -3.52 -3.84
CA SER A 19 -19.93 -2.59 -3.40
C SER A 19 -19.90 -2.51 -1.88
N MET A 20 -18.74 -2.15 -1.33
CA MET A 20 -18.63 -1.84 0.09
C MET A 20 -19.35 -0.51 0.36
N PRO A 21 -20.28 -0.44 1.35
CA PRO A 21 -20.93 0.81 1.68
C PRO A 21 -19.92 1.88 2.11
N GLU A 22 -20.07 3.12 1.66
CA GLU A 22 -19.15 4.22 1.94
C GLU A 22 -18.85 4.38 3.44
N GLN A 23 -19.88 4.30 4.28
CA GLN A 23 -19.72 4.38 5.73
C GLN A 23 -18.79 3.29 6.29
N ARG A 24 -18.81 2.09 5.69
CA ARG A 24 -17.92 0.98 6.05
C ARG A 24 -16.49 1.22 5.56
N VAL A 25 -16.34 1.71 4.32
CA VAL A 25 -15.04 2.14 3.77
C VAL A 25 -14.38 3.15 4.71
N LEU A 26 -15.12 4.19 5.15
CA LEU A 26 -14.60 5.21 6.05
C LEU A 26 -14.18 4.66 7.42
N ARG A 27 -14.94 3.71 7.99
CA ARG A 27 -14.56 3.06 9.27
C ARG A 27 -13.25 2.28 9.14
N ILE A 28 -13.13 1.46 8.11
CA ILE A 28 -11.93 0.65 7.85
C ILE A 28 -10.74 1.57 7.57
N LEU A 29 -10.91 2.57 6.69
CA LEU A 29 -9.88 3.56 6.37
C LEU A 29 -9.38 4.28 7.63
N GLN A 30 -10.29 4.73 8.50
CA GLN A 30 -9.91 5.36 9.76
C GLN A 30 -9.09 4.41 10.65
N GLY A 31 -9.45 3.13 10.71
CA GLY A 31 -8.68 2.10 11.43
C GLY A 31 -7.27 1.94 10.88
N ILE A 32 -7.13 1.85 9.56
CA ILE A 32 -5.82 1.76 8.88
C ILE A 32 -4.98 3.01 9.17
N CYS A 33 -5.56 4.21 9.06
CA CYS A 33 -4.87 5.48 9.37
C CYS A 33 -4.34 5.52 10.81
N ARG A 34 -5.12 5.04 11.80
CA ARG A 34 -4.66 4.94 13.19
C ARG A 34 -3.49 3.96 13.33
N GLY A 35 -3.54 2.84 12.63
CA GLY A 35 -2.45 1.86 12.57
C GLY A 35 -1.16 2.46 12.00
N LEU A 36 -1.26 3.13 10.84
CA LEU A 36 -0.13 3.82 10.22
C LEU A 36 0.41 4.95 11.11
N GLN A 37 -0.46 5.77 11.69
CA GLN A 37 -0.06 6.82 12.64
C GLN A 37 0.75 6.25 13.83
N ALA A 38 0.34 5.09 14.36
CA ALA A 38 1.07 4.43 15.44
C ALA A 38 2.45 3.90 15.01
N ILE A 39 2.61 3.51 13.75
CA ILE A 39 3.90 3.10 13.16
C ILE A 39 4.79 4.33 12.91
N HIS A 40 4.23 5.34 12.25
CA HIS A 40 4.93 6.57 11.84
C HIS A 40 5.41 7.38 13.04
N SER A 41 4.60 7.48 14.10
CA SER A 41 4.99 8.14 15.36
C SER A 41 6.18 7.49 16.08
N LYS A 42 6.54 6.25 15.71
CA LYS A 42 7.75 5.56 16.20
C LYS A 42 8.94 5.68 15.24
N GLY A 43 8.82 6.44 14.15
CA GLY A 43 9.89 6.63 13.16
C GLY A 43 10.04 5.47 12.17
N TYR A 44 9.01 4.65 11.98
CA TYR A 44 9.00 3.53 11.03
C TYR A 44 7.96 3.78 9.92
N ALA A 45 8.12 3.09 8.79
CA ALA A 45 7.10 2.96 7.74
C ALA A 45 6.78 1.48 7.52
N HIS A 46 5.54 1.16 7.16
CA HIS A 46 5.07 -0.20 6.92
C HIS A 46 5.67 -0.81 5.64
N ARG A 47 5.78 0.00 4.57
CA ARG A 47 6.39 -0.32 3.26
C ARG A 47 5.70 -1.37 2.40
N ASP A 48 4.86 -2.24 2.96
CA ASP A 48 4.07 -3.21 2.19
C ASP A 48 2.57 -3.21 2.58
N LEU A 49 1.97 -2.01 2.63
CA LEU A 49 0.53 -1.89 2.88
C LEU A 49 -0.27 -2.30 1.63
N LYS A 50 -1.18 -3.27 1.80
CA LYS A 50 -2.06 -3.80 0.75
C LYS A 50 -3.27 -4.49 1.40
N PRO A 51 -4.37 -4.75 0.66
CA PRO A 51 -5.58 -5.33 1.25
C PRO A 51 -5.37 -6.68 1.93
N THR A 52 -4.41 -7.50 1.48
CA THR A 52 -4.08 -8.79 2.14
C THR A 52 -3.36 -8.63 3.46
N ASN A 53 -2.74 -7.46 3.72
CA ASN A 53 -2.03 -7.13 4.96
C ASN A 53 -2.88 -6.31 5.94
N VAL A 54 -4.19 -6.22 5.69
CA VAL A 54 -5.16 -5.61 6.61
C VAL A 54 -6.13 -6.70 7.05
N LEU A 55 -6.14 -7.02 8.35
CA LEU A 55 -7.12 -7.92 8.95
C LEU A 55 -8.33 -7.15 9.43
N LEU A 56 -9.50 -7.77 9.34
CA LEU A 56 -10.76 -7.26 9.88
C LEU A 56 -11.28 -8.17 10.98
N ASP A 57 -11.85 -7.58 12.03
CA ASP A 57 -12.75 -8.29 12.94
C ASP A 57 -14.22 -8.13 12.52
N GLU A 58 -15.11 -8.73 13.31
CA GLU A 58 -16.56 -8.69 13.09
C GLU A 58 -17.17 -7.28 13.16
N ASN A 59 -16.43 -6.30 13.70
CA ASN A 59 -16.85 -4.91 13.87
C ASN A 59 -16.14 -3.95 12.90
N ASP A 60 -15.57 -4.45 11.79
CA ASP A 60 -14.79 -3.69 10.82
C ASP A 60 -13.52 -3.03 11.40
N ARG A 61 -13.01 -3.52 12.55
CA ARG A 61 -11.75 -2.99 13.10
C ARG A 61 -10.58 -3.49 12.26
N ALA A 62 -9.92 -2.54 11.58
CA ALA A 62 -8.71 -2.81 10.83
C ALA A 62 -7.50 -3.03 11.74
N VAL A 63 -6.73 -4.08 11.47
CA VAL A 63 -5.44 -4.39 12.12
C VAL A 63 -4.41 -4.64 11.04
N LEU A 64 -3.32 -3.87 11.08
CA LEU A 64 -2.19 -4.04 10.16
C LEU A 64 -1.36 -5.27 10.55
N MET A 65 -0.93 -6.04 9.56
CA MET A 65 -0.08 -7.21 9.74
C MET A 65 1.05 -7.24 8.72
N ASP A 66 1.93 -8.23 8.84
CA ASP A 66 3.10 -8.43 7.97
C ASP A 66 4.06 -7.23 7.95
N LEU A 67 4.80 -7.11 9.06
CA LEU A 67 5.78 -6.05 9.27
C LEU A 67 7.18 -6.46 8.76
N GLY A 68 7.29 -7.50 7.92
CA GLY A 68 8.58 -8.01 7.43
C GLY A 68 9.35 -7.03 6.54
N SER A 69 8.63 -6.07 5.93
CA SER A 69 9.19 -4.99 5.12
C SER A 69 9.34 -3.67 5.89
N MET A 70 8.91 -3.63 7.15
CA MET A 70 8.97 -2.42 7.97
C MET A 70 10.43 -1.99 8.17
N ASN A 71 10.70 -0.71 7.96
CA ASN A 71 12.01 -0.11 8.19
C ASN A 71 11.87 1.35 8.64
N GLN A 72 13.01 2.02 8.85
CA GLN A 72 13.01 3.44 9.22
C GLN A 72 12.20 4.25 8.21
N ALA A 73 11.34 5.13 8.73
CA ALA A 73 10.49 5.99 7.93
C ALA A 73 11.35 6.82 6.98
N ARG A 74 12.38 7.49 7.51
CA ARG A 74 13.23 8.41 6.76
C ARG A 74 14.53 7.74 6.31
N ILE A 75 14.74 7.68 5.00
CA ILE A 75 15.95 7.17 4.34
C ILE A 75 16.53 8.31 3.49
N GLU A 76 17.74 8.74 3.83
CA GLU A 76 18.50 9.68 3.00
C GLU A 76 19.23 8.91 1.92
N VAL A 77 19.09 9.37 0.68
CA VAL A 77 19.82 8.84 -0.47
C VAL A 77 20.69 9.96 -1.01
N ASN A 78 22.00 9.76 -1.00
CA ASN A 78 23.01 10.76 -1.36
C ASN A 78 23.90 10.33 -2.54
N SER A 79 23.70 9.12 -3.07
CA SER A 79 24.43 8.61 -4.22
C SER A 79 23.59 7.69 -5.12
N SER A 80 24.03 7.49 -6.36
CA SER A 80 23.40 6.52 -7.27
C SER A 80 23.48 5.08 -6.77
N HIS A 81 24.53 4.73 -6.01
CA HIS A 81 24.68 3.40 -5.40
C HIS A 81 23.63 3.17 -4.31
N GLU A 82 23.42 4.15 -3.44
CA GLU A 82 22.36 4.09 -2.43
C GLU A 82 20.97 4.05 -3.06
N ALA A 83 20.74 4.84 -4.12
CA ALA A 83 19.48 4.83 -4.85
C ALA A 83 19.17 3.43 -5.42
N MET A 84 20.17 2.79 -6.05
CA MET A 84 20.04 1.42 -6.57
C MET A 84 19.72 0.44 -5.44
N ALA A 85 20.41 0.52 -4.31
CA ALA A 85 20.18 -0.36 -3.17
C ALA A 85 18.77 -0.22 -2.59
N VAL A 86 18.25 1.01 -2.47
CA VAL A 86 16.86 1.25 -2.03
C VAL A 86 15.86 0.71 -3.04
N GLN A 87 16.11 0.91 -4.34
CA GLN A 87 15.24 0.43 -5.41
C GLN A 87 15.18 -1.11 -5.46
N ASP A 88 16.33 -1.78 -5.36
CA ASP A 88 16.42 -3.25 -5.34
C ASP A 88 15.76 -3.83 -4.07
N TRP A 89 15.96 -3.16 -2.93
CA TRP A 89 15.27 -3.52 -1.69
C TRP A 89 13.75 -3.41 -1.85
N ALA A 90 13.25 -2.30 -2.43
CA ALA A 90 11.83 -2.10 -2.66
C ALA A 90 11.28 -3.10 -3.69
N ALA A 91 12.08 -3.45 -4.72
CA ALA A 91 11.76 -4.47 -5.71
C ALA A 91 11.44 -5.83 -5.07
N GLN A 92 12.19 -6.19 -4.01
CA GLN A 92 12.04 -7.46 -3.30
C GLN A 92 10.98 -7.45 -2.21
N ARG A 93 10.74 -6.29 -1.57
CA ARG A 93 9.94 -6.21 -0.32
C ARG A 93 8.63 -5.46 -0.41
N CYS A 94 8.42 -4.63 -1.43
CA CYS A 94 7.19 -3.86 -1.60
C CYS A 94 6.39 -4.45 -2.76
N THR A 95 5.10 -4.74 -2.57
CA THR A 95 4.24 -5.29 -3.62
C THR A 95 4.08 -4.28 -4.75
N ILE A 96 4.44 -4.66 -5.98
CA ILE A 96 4.60 -3.72 -7.10
C ILE A 96 3.33 -2.91 -7.43
N SER A 97 2.12 -3.50 -7.34
CA SER A 97 0.86 -2.80 -7.60
C SER A 97 0.42 -1.83 -6.50
N TYR A 98 1.10 -1.84 -5.35
CA TYR A 98 0.84 -0.93 -4.22
C TYR A 98 2.06 -0.06 -3.87
N ARG A 99 3.15 -0.21 -4.63
CA ARG A 99 4.43 0.48 -4.38
C ARG A 99 4.36 1.94 -4.83
N ALA A 100 4.88 2.83 -4.00
CA ALA A 100 4.96 4.26 -4.30
C ALA A 100 5.90 4.55 -5.50
N PRO A 101 5.64 5.59 -6.32
CA PRO A 101 6.45 5.93 -7.48
C PRO A 101 7.93 6.19 -7.13
N GLU A 102 8.17 6.87 -6.01
CA GLU A 102 9.50 7.20 -5.50
C GLU A 102 10.33 5.99 -5.06
N LEU A 103 9.68 4.83 -4.84
CA LEU A 103 10.33 3.54 -4.61
C LEU A 103 10.48 2.70 -5.90
N SER A 104 9.78 3.07 -6.98
CA SER A 104 9.91 2.43 -8.29
C SER A 104 11.03 3.04 -9.12
N ARG A 105 11.33 4.32 -8.89
CA ARG A 105 12.47 5.04 -9.47
C ARG A 105 13.05 5.98 -8.42
N VAL A 106 14.10 5.52 -7.74
CA VAL A 106 14.72 6.26 -6.64
C VAL A 106 15.73 7.28 -7.20
N PRO A 107 15.58 8.59 -6.94
CA PRO A 107 16.58 9.58 -7.32
C PRO A 107 17.90 9.41 -6.56
N SER A 108 19.02 9.80 -7.17
CA SER A 108 20.36 9.71 -6.53
C SER A 108 20.56 10.71 -5.38
N GLN A 109 19.69 11.69 -5.24
CA GLN A 109 19.67 12.67 -4.15
C GLN A 109 18.21 12.92 -3.74
N CYS A 110 17.76 12.28 -2.68
CA CYS A 110 16.40 12.45 -2.17
C CYS A 110 16.27 12.03 -0.71
N VAL A 111 15.08 12.27 -0.16
CA VAL A 111 14.62 11.69 1.09
C VAL A 111 13.38 10.88 0.78
N ILE A 112 13.44 9.58 1.07
CA ILE A 112 12.26 8.72 1.10
C ILE A 112 11.75 8.73 2.53
N ASP A 113 10.47 9.00 2.73
CA ASP A 113 9.84 9.06 4.05
C ASP A 113 8.62 8.12 4.15
N GLU A 114 7.86 8.22 5.24
CA GLU A 114 6.67 7.40 5.47
C GLU A 114 5.50 7.69 4.53
N ARG A 115 5.57 8.76 3.71
CA ARG A 115 4.52 9.08 2.73
C ARG A 115 4.35 7.99 1.67
N THR A 116 5.33 7.09 1.51
CA THR A 116 5.16 5.88 0.70
C THR A 116 3.97 5.04 1.16
N ASP A 117 3.70 4.98 2.47
CA ASP A 117 2.53 4.25 3.00
C ASP A 117 1.21 4.96 2.67
N ILE A 118 1.24 6.29 2.50
CA ILE A 118 0.06 7.08 2.13
C ILE A 118 -0.33 6.84 0.67
N TRP A 119 0.65 6.63 -0.21
CA TRP A 119 0.39 6.13 -1.57
C TRP A 119 -0.31 4.77 -1.53
N SER A 120 0.28 3.80 -0.80
CA SER A 120 -0.29 2.47 -0.66
C SER A 120 -1.69 2.49 -0.02
N LEU A 121 -1.93 3.40 0.93
CA LEU A 121 -3.24 3.65 1.52
C LEU A 121 -4.26 4.10 0.47
N GLY A 122 -3.85 4.97 -0.45
CA GLY A 122 -4.67 5.38 -1.59
C GLY A 122 -5.06 4.20 -2.48
N CYS A 123 -4.11 3.31 -2.78
CA CYS A 123 -4.39 2.08 -3.52
C CYS A 123 -5.35 1.15 -2.76
N VAL A 124 -5.21 1.02 -1.44
CA VAL A 124 -6.14 0.24 -0.60
C VAL A 124 -7.54 0.86 -0.58
N LEU A 125 -7.65 2.19 -0.48
CA LEU A 125 -8.92 2.91 -0.58
C LEU A 125 -9.59 2.66 -1.94
N TYR A 126 -8.83 2.78 -3.02
CA TYR A 126 -9.32 2.48 -4.37
C TYR A 126 -9.84 1.02 -4.44
N CYS A 127 -9.09 0.06 -3.91
CA CYS A 127 -9.51 -1.34 -3.86
C CYS A 127 -10.84 -1.54 -3.12
N MET A 128 -11.04 -0.89 -1.97
CA MET A 128 -12.30 -0.96 -1.24
C MET A 128 -13.48 -0.38 -2.03
N MET A 129 -13.24 0.67 -2.84
CA MET A 129 -14.28 1.36 -3.61
C MET A 129 -14.64 0.63 -4.92
N PHE A 130 -13.65 0.03 -5.58
CA PHE A 130 -13.80 -0.48 -6.95
C PHE A 130 -13.64 -1.99 -7.09
N GLY A 131 -13.28 -2.72 -6.03
CA GLY A 131 -13.18 -4.18 -6.05
C GLY A 131 -11.84 -4.74 -6.58
N GLU A 132 -10.91 -3.86 -6.94
CA GLU A 132 -9.56 -4.19 -7.44
C GLU A 132 -8.62 -3.01 -7.20
N GLY A 133 -7.31 -3.26 -7.09
CA GLY A 133 -6.31 -2.19 -6.99
C GLY A 133 -6.14 -1.43 -8.32
N PRO A 134 -5.72 -0.15 -8.26
CA PRO A 134 -5.66 0.73 -9.43
C PRO A 134 -4.69 0.25 -10.52
N PHE A 135 -3.71 -0.57 -10.15
CA PHE A 135 -2.68 -1.09 -11.06
C PHE A 135 -2.72 -2.62 -11.21
N ASP A 136 -3.71 -3.31 -10.63
CA ASP A 136 -3.79 -4.77 -10.68
C ASP A 136 -4.02 -5.26 -12.13
N MET A 137 -4.84 -4.55 -12.92
CA MET A 137 -5.06 -4.86 -14.34
C MET A 137 -3.82 -4.61 -15.21
N VAL A 138 -3.03 -3.58 -14.91
CA VAL A 138 -1.75 -3.31 -15.58
C VAL A 138 -0.79 -4.49 -15.32
N PHE A 139 -0.71 -4.92 -14.06
CA PHE A 139 0.12 -6.05 -13.66
C PHE A 139 -0.33 -7.37 -14.33
N GLN A 140 -1.63 -7.66 -14.33
CA GLN A 140 -2.18 -8.90 -14.92
C GLN A 140 -1.97 -8.98 -16.44
N LYS A 141 -1.98 -7.85 -17.15
CA LYS A 141 -1.68 -7.79 -18.58
C LYS A 141 -0.19 -7.96 -18.91
N GLY A 142 0.68 -7.95 -17.89
CA GLY A 142 2.13 -7.96 -18.07
C GLY A 142 2.70 -6.59 -18.47
N ASP A 143 1.92 -5.52 -18.35
CA ASP A 143 2.37 -4.16 -18.61
C ASP A 143 3.25 -3.64 -17.46
N SER A 144 4.07 -2.62 -17.73
CA SER A 144 4.98 -2.07 -16.72
C SER A 144 4.25 -1.19 -15.70
N VAL A 145 3.94 -1.76 -14.53
CA VAL A 145 3.39 -1.02 -13.38
C VAL A 145 4.31 0.14 -12.98
N ALA A 146 5.62 -0.07 -13.00
CA ALA A 146 6.60 0.97 -12.65
C ALA A 146 6.51 2.21 -13.55
N LEU A 147 6.11 2.04 -14.83
CA LEU A 147 5.83 3.16 -15.73
C LEU A 147 4.44 3.73 -15.51
N ALA A 148 3.43 2.89 -15.26
CA ALA A 148 2.06 3.33 -15.02
C ALA A 148 1.95 4.27 -13.81
N VAL A 149 2.67 3.98 -12.71
CA VAL A 149 2.68 4.82 -11.51
C VAL A 149 3.42 6.15 -11.69
N GLN A 150 4.25 6.28 -12.73
CA GLN A 150 5.00 7.50 -13.05
C GLN A 150 4.24 8.43 -14.00
N ASN A 151 3.10 8.00 -14.54
CA ASN A 151 2.34 8.80 -15.48
C ASN A 151 1.74 10.02 -14.76
N PRO A 152 2.15 11.26 -15.05
CA PRO A 152 1.48 12.41 -14.50
C PRO A 152 0.02 12.38 -14.94
N VAL A 153 -0.92 12.56 -14.01
CA VAL A 153 -2.32 12.78 -14.36
C VAL A 153 -2.35 14.08 -15.16
N THR A 154 -2.42 13.96 -16.48
CA THR A 154 -2.60 15.08 -17.42
C THR A 154 -4.02 15.62 -17.34
#